data_AF-A0A942SM55-F1
#
_entry.id   AF-A0A942SM55-F1
#
_cell.length_a   1.000
_cell.length_b   1.000
_cell.length_c   1.000
_cell.angle_alpha   90.00
_cell.angle_beta   90.00
_cell.angle_gamma   90.00
#
_symmetry.space_group_name_H-M   'P 1'
#
loop_
_entity.id
_entity.type
_entity.pdbx_description
1 polymer ?
#
loop_
_entity_poly.entity_id
_entity_poly.type
_entity_poly.pdbx_seq_one_letter_code
_entity_poly.pdbx_strand_id
1 'polypeptide(L)'
;MKFLIDEERPRLRAQHKKERDKRVCDRIKAVLLHDKGWSFPQIAEALLLSDEAVWNHIEEYKISKKLKPQNSGSSEKLSNSRTFNLSAKQRRKS
;
A
#
# COMPACT_ATOMS: atom_id res chain seq x y z
N MET A 1 -4.58 9.41 8.52
CA MET A 1 -5.35 10.11 7.46
C MET A 1 -6.57 9.28 7.14
N LYS A 2 -7.77 9.88 7.17
CA LYS A 2 -9.02 9.21 6.81
C LYS A 2 -9.41 9.70 5.41
N PHE A 3 -9.23 8.87 4.38
CA PHE A 3 -9.48 9.26 2.99
C PHE A 3 -10.56 8.39 2.32
N LEU A 4 -10.95 7.30 2.97
CA LEU A 4 -12.08 6.47 2.58
C LEU A 4 -13.37 6.96 3.24
N ILE A 5 -14.46 6.93 2.48
CA ILE A 5 -15.81 7.16 3.00
C ILE A 5 -16.21 5.94 3.86
N ASP A 6 -17.07 6.14 4.87
CA ASP A 6 -17.42 5.08 5.83
C ASP A 6 -17.98 3.81 5.17
N GLU A 7 -18.64 3.93 4.01
CA GLU A 7 -19.18 2.81 3.22
C GLU A 7 -18.13 2.05 2.38
N GLU A 8 -16.98 2.66 2.07
CA GLU A 8 -15.95 2.02 1.25
C GLU A 8 -15.19 0.95 2.04
N ARG A 9 -15.00 1.15 3.35
CA ARG A 9 -14.33 0.17 4.23
C ARG A 9 -15.02 -1.20 4.26
N PRO A 10 -16.33 -1.32 4.55
CA PRO A 10 -16.99 -2.61 4.56
C PRO A 10 -17.00 -3.25 3.17
N ARG A 11 -17.15 -2.47 2.09
CA ARG A 11 -17.07 -2.96 0.71
C ARG A 11 -15.71 -3.57 0.38
N LEU A 12 -14.63 -2.86 0.71
CA LEU A 12 -13.25 -3.35 0.53
C LEU A 12 -12.99 -4.63 1.33
N ARG A 13 -13.45 -4.69 2.59
CA ARG A 13 -13.33 -5.90 3.42
C ARG A 13 -14.12 -7.08 2.83
N ALA A 14 -15.33 -6.84 2.33
CA ALA A 14 -16.14 -7.86 1.69
C ALA A 14 -15.49 -8.37 0.40
N GLN A 15 -14.92 -7.47 -0.41
CA GLN A 15 -14.18 -7.83 -1.62
C GLN A 15 -12.93 -8.66 -1.29
N HIS A 16 -12.12 -8.23 -0.32
CA HIS A 16 -10.93 -8.98 0.11
C HIS A 16 -11.26 -10.42 0.54
N LYS A 17 -12.41 -10.64 1.20
CA LYS A 17 -12.84 -12.00 1.61
C LYS A 17 -13.16 -12.92 0.43
N LYS A 18 -13.61 -12.36 -0.70
CA LYS A 18 -14.00 -13.12 -1.90
C LYS A 18 -12.87 -13.23 -2.93
N GLU A 19 -11.93 -12.30 -2.88
CA GLU A 19 -10.85 -12.20 -3.86
C GLU A 19 -9.81 -13.31 -3.65
N ARG A 20 -9.38 -13.91 -4.76
CA ARG A 20 -8.36 -14.98 -4.75
C ARG A 20 -7.02 -14.48 -5.28
N ASP A 21 -7.03 -13.40 -6.05
CA ASP A 21 -5.80 -12.78 -6.53
C ASP A 21 -5.08 -12.07 -5.36
N LYS A 22 -3.93 -12.61 -4.98
CA LYS A 22 -3.09 -12.07 -3.90
C LYS A 22 -2.71 -10.61 -4.13
N ARG A 23 -2.46 -10.21 -5.39
CA ARG A 23 -2.09 -8.83 -5.75
C ARG A 23 -3.22 -7.86 -5.41
N VAL A 24 -4.45 -8.25 -5.72
CA VAL A 24 -5.64 -7.45 -5.42
C VAL A 24 -5.88 -7.41 -3.91
N CYS A 25 -5.68 -8.54 -3.21
CA CYS A 25 -5.78 -8.59 -1.75
C CYS A 25 -4.78 -7.64 -1.07
N ASP A 26 -3.52 -7.63 -1.50
CA ASP A 26 -2.49 -6.75 -0.92
C ASP A 26 -2.76 -5.27 -1.21
N ARG A 27 -3.25 -4.94 -2.41
CA ARG A 27 -3.73 -3.58 -2.72
C ARG A 27 -4.87 -3.16 -1.80
N ILE A 28 -5.85 -4.03 -1.54
CA ILE A 28 -6.95 -3.74 -0.61
C ILE A 28 -6.41 -3.53 0.82
N LYS A 29 -5.49 -4.37 1.28
CA LYS A 29 -4.88 -4.23 2.61
C LYS A 29 -4.13 -2.91 2.73
N ALA A 30 -3.31 -2.54 1.74
CA ALA A 30 -2.55 -1.29 1.74
C ALA A 30 -3.47 -0.06 1.88
N VAL A 31 -4.56 -0.03 1.11
CA VAL A 31 -5.58 1.03 1.18
C VAL A 31 -6.23 1.09 2.57
N LEU A 32 -6.64 -0.05 3.13
CA LEU A 32 -7.28 -0.11 4.45
C LEU A 32 -6.33 0.26 5.60
N LEU A 33 -5.05 -0.13 5.52
CA LEU A 33 -4.05 0.19 6.54
C LEU A 33 -3.66 1.67 6.50
N HIS A 34 -3.51 2.23 5.31
CA HIS A 34 -3.25 3.67 5.15
C HIS A 34 -4.40 4.52 5.69
N ASP A 35 -5.65 4.12 5.43
CA ASP A 35 -6.83 4.79 5.99
C ASP A 35 -6.95 4.65 7.52
N LYS A 36 -6.37 3.59 8.11
CA LYS A 36 -6.18 3.46 9.56
C LYS A 36 -5.06 4.35 10.12
N GLY A 37 -4.32 5.06 9.26
CA GLY A 37 -3.24 5.95 9.65
C GLY A 37 -1.85 5.30 9.72
N TRP A 38 -1.67 4.10 9.17
CA TRP A 38 -0.34 3.50 9.06
C TRP A 38 0.49 4.25 8.02
N SER A 39 1.79 4.41 8.29
CA SER A 39 2.72 5.00 7.32
C SER A 39 3.07 4.00 6.21
N PHE A 40 3.49 4.48 5.04
CA PHE A 40 3.93 3.62 3.94
C PHE A 40 4.96 2.54 4.38
N PRO A 41 6.04 2.85 5.13
CA PRO A 41 6.99 1.83 5.55
C PRO A 41 6.39 0.80 6.51
N GLN A 42 5.48 1.19 7.40
CA GLN A 42 4.78 0.23 8.28
C GLN A 42 3.92 -0.74 7.49
N ILE A 43 3.27 -0.26 6.42
CA ILE A 43 2.46 -1.09 5.54
C ILE A 43 3.35 -2.00 4.70
N ALA A 44 4.46 -1.48 4.19
CA ALA A 44 5.44 -2.23 3.41
C ALA A 44 6.02 -3.40 4.22
N GLU A 45 6.42 -3.13 5.48
CA GLU A 45 6.88 -4.14 6.42
C GLU A 45 5.81 -5.20 6.70
N ALA A 46 4.57 -4.78 6.98
CA ALA A 46 3.48 -5.71 7.30
C ALA A 46 3.00 -6.57 6.12
N LEU A 47 3.13 -6.05 4.89
CA LEU A 47 2.73 -6.76 3.67
C LEU A 47 3.90 -7.43 2.94
N LEU A 48 5.13 -7.25 3.43
CA LEU A 48 6.37 -7.71 2.79
C LEU A 48 6.51 -7.20 1.35
N LEU A 49 6.20 -5.92 1.15
CA LEU A 49 6.30 -5.21 -0.14
C LEU A 49 7.35 -4.11 -0.06
N SER A 50 7.72 -3.53 -1.21
CA SER A 50 8.50 -2.29 -1.23
C SER A 50 7.63 -1.07 -0.91
N ASP A 51 8.23 -0.04 -0.31
CA ASP A 51 7.56 1.25 -0.03
C ASP A 51 6.91 1.84 -1.29
N GLU A 52 7.61 1.71 -2.43
CA GLU A 52 7.14 2.16 -3.74
C GLU A 52 5.91 1.40 -4.21
N ALA A 53 5.86 0.08 -4.00
CA ALA A 53 4.69 -0.73 -4.35
C ALA A 53 3.47 -0.30 -3.52
N VAL A 54 3.65 -0.06 -2.22
CA VAL A 54 2.59 0.43 -1.33
C VAL A 54 2.11 1.82 -1.76
N TRP A 55 3.03 2.73 -2.08
CA TRP A 55 2.70 4.07 -2.56
C TRP A 55 1.88 3.99 -3.86
N ASN A 56 2.35 3.23 -4.84
CA ASN A 56 1.65 3.02 -6.11
C ASN A 56 0.24 2.43 -5.90
N HIS A 57 0.09 1.45 -5.00
CA HIS A 57 -1.20 0.85 -4.69
C HIS A 57 -2.21 1.86 -4.15
N ILE A 58 -1.76 2.76 -3.28
CA ILE A 58 -2.61 3.77 -2.66
C ILE A 58 -2.95 4.88 -3.66
N GLU A 59 -1.97 5.39 -4.41
CA GLU A 59 -2.19 6.44 -5.41
C GLU A 59 -3.10 5.97 -6.55
N GLU A 60 -2.88 4.77 -7.09
CA GLU A 60 -3.75 4.22 -8.14
C GLU A 60 -5.19 4.02 -7.65
N TYR A 61 -5.36 3.66 -6.38
CA TYR A 61 -6.68 3.59 -5.76
C TYR A 61 -7.32 4.97 -5.58
N LYS A 62 -6.56 6.01 -5.20
CA LYS A 62 -7.10 7.38 -5.11
C LYS A 62 -7.55 7.92 -6.47
N ILE A 63 -6.75 7.70 -7.51
CA ILE A 63 -7.00 8.25 -8.85
C ILE A 63 -8.17 7.54 -9.53
N SER A 64 -8.19 6.20 -9.49
CA SER A 64 -9.10 5.41 -10.32
C SER A 64 -10.07 4.53 -9.54
N LYS A 65 -9.94 4.44 -8.20
CA LYS A 65 -10.60 3.42 -7.36
C LYS A 65 -10.44 1.99 -7.89
N LYS A 66 -9.35 1.75 -8.64
CA LYS A 66 -9.08 0.49 -9.34
C LYS A 66 -8.29 -0.46 -8.44
N LEU A 67 -8.83 -1.67 -8.28
CA LEU A 67 -8.23 -2.71 -7.44
C LEU A 67 -7.52 -3.80 -8.26
N LYS A 68 -7.86 -3.94 -9.54
CA LYS A 68 -7.20 -4.90 -10.44
C LYS A 68 -6.18 -4.17 -11.31
N PRO A 69 -4.93 -4.65 -11.41
CA PRO A 69 -4.03 -4.19 -12.45
C PRO A 69 -4.63 -4.62 -13.80
N GLN A 70 -4.80 -3.70 -14.75
CA GLN A 70 -5.02 -4.10 -16.14
C GLN A 70 -3.68 -4.63 -16.65
N ASN A 71 -3.60 -5.93 -16.92
CA ASN A 71 -2.51 -6.53 -17.68
C ASN A 71 -2.49 -5.90 -19.08
N SER A 72 -1.82 -4.76 -19.21
CA SER A 72 -1.06 -4.41 -20.39
C SER A 72 0.40 -4.58 -20.00
N GLY A 73 1.18 -5.19 -20.88
CA GLY A 73 2.46 -5.83 -20.59
C GLY A 73 3.48 -5.00 -19.80
N SER A 74 4.39 -5.73 -19.16
CA SER A 74 5.59 -5.28 -18.46
C SER A 74 5.95 -3.81 -18.67
N SER A 75 5.98 -3.06 -17.57
CA SER A 75 7.22 -2.35 -17.31
C SER A 75 7.80 -2.97 -16.04
N GLU A 76 8.73 -3.89 -16.26
CA GLU A 76 9.89 -4.04 -15.39
C GLU A 76 10.43 -2.64 -15.12
N LYS A 77 9.98 -2.01 -14.04
CA LYS A 77 10.74 -0.93 -13.43
C LYS A 77 11.35 -1.52 -12.18
N LEU A 78 12.37 -2.35 -12.44
CA LEU A 78 13.54 -2.44 -11.58
C LEU A 78 14.12 -1.02 -11.46
N SER A 79 13.47 -0.15 -10.69
CA SER A 79 14.12 1.04 -10.14
C SER A 79 14.79 0.61 -8.84
N ASN A 80 15.77 -0.29 -8.99
CA ASN A 80 16.81 -0.50 -8.00
C ASN A 80 17.54 0.83 -7.84
N SER A 81 17.09 1.69 -6.92
CA SER A 81 17.89 2.69 -6.19
C SER A 81 17.01 3.82 -5.69
N ARG A 82 16.52 3.68 -4.45
CA ARG A 82 16.61 4.82 -3.54
C ARG A 82 16.69 4.33 -2.11
N THR A 83 17.94 4.28 -1.66
CA THR A 83 18.35 4.23 -0.26
C THR A 83 17.51 5.20 0.57
N PHE A 84 16.48 4.70 1.25
CA PHE A 84 15.91 5.42 2.37
C PHE A 84 16.86 5.20 3.54
N ASN A 85 17.80 6.14 3.69
CA ASN A 85 18.66 6.27 4.85
C ASN A 85 17.79 6.20 6.11
N LEU A 86 17.88 5.09 6.83
CA LEU A 86 17.33 4.96 8.17
C LEU A 86 18.15 5.89 9.06
N SER A 87 17.61 7.08 9.31
CA SER A 87 18.24 8.04 10.22
C SER A 87 18.40 7.39 11.59
N ALA A 88 19.67 7.18 11.94
CA ALA A 88 20.09 6.63 13.20
C ALA A 88 19.49 7.45 14.35
N LYS A 89 18.78 6.76 15.22
CA LYS A 89 18.21 7.27 16.46
C LYS A 89 19.36 7.56 17.44
N GLN A 90 20.00 8.72 17.33
CA GLN A 90 20.97 9.16 18.33
C GLN A 90 20.20 9.55 19.60
N ARG A 91 20.14 8.61 20.54
CA ARG A 91 19.69 8.84 21.92
C ARG A 91 20.65 9.86 22.55
N ARG A 92 20.23 11.12 22.61
CA ARG A 92 20.74 12.05 23.63
C ARG A 92 20.14 11.65 24.96
N LYS A 93 20.99 11.30 25.92
CA LYS A 93 20.80 11.24 27.39
C LYS A 93 22.08 10.56 27.91
N SER A 94 22.89 11.09 28.81
CA SER A 94 22.93 12.33 29.58
C SER A 94 24.40 12.58 29.92
#